data_AF-A0A2N2V9U3-F1
#
_entry.id   AF-A0A2N2V9U3-F1
#
_cell.length_a   1.000
_cell.length_b   1.000
_cell.length_c   1.000
_cell.angle_alpha   90.00
_cell.angle_beta   90.00
_cell.angle_gamma   90.00
#
_symmetry.space_group_name_H-M   'P 1'
#
loop_
_entity.id
_entity.type
_entity.pdbx_description
1 polymer ?
#
loop_
_entity_poly.entity_id
_entity_poly.type
_entity_poly.pdbx_seq_one_letter_code
_entity_poly.pdbx_strand_id
1 'polypeptide(L)'
;MIKTASLTLLALFASVALTLAGVGAPVAVLHLAFAVGIVPLIFAAMLHFVPVLTRTGSPGHLLASLPSLAQGAGLLVVGALQGLLPYGLLHLAALLDLGLAASLLAWIAGRARATLGAPHPGWRWYAAALACLILALTAVLAMAVWPSKWVAWRLIHLHLNTLGLVGLAALGTLPVLLPTALGRADPDAGAWLRQRLWLAAGGALLVAAGAALHWVLAAIGAGLLLVATLGLLGQWGHCFTFRAIAADGVGASLLAATGGLVLTLAAGIAHGAGLTVAPPTLLAWLVGFLLPLVSGALSQLLPVWRWPGPQSPARLEMRRRLATGGNWRAIFFLLAAAHALAGFAVAAVGFAAGGLIFFAVALVQAVRVRRPTR
;
A
#
# COMPACT_ATOMS: atom_id res chain seq x y z
N MET A 1 -16.55 -3.77 1.18
CA MET A 1 -15.35 -3.94 0.32
C MET A 1 -15.49 -3.25 -1.04
N ILE A 2 -16.49 -3.57 -1.87
CA ILE A 2 -16.64 -2.91 -3.19
C ILE A 2 -16.78 -1.38 -3.07
N LYS A 3 -17.65 -0.88 -2.19
CA LYS A 3 -17.80 0.58 -1.97
C LYS A 3 -16.46 1.25 -1.61
N THR A 4 -15.74 0.66 -0.64
CA THR A 4 -14.41 1.13 -0.23
C THR A 4 -13.45 1.15 -1.42
N ALA A 5 -13.35 0.06 -2.18
CA ALA A 5 -12.46 -0.04 -3.33
C ALA A 5 -12.82 0.98 -4.43
N SER A 6 -14.10 1.21 -4.70
CA SER A 6 -14.57 2.22 -5.64
C SER A 6 -14.17 3.63 -5.21
N LEU A 7 -14.39 3.97 -3.94
CA LEU A 7 -13.97 5.27 -3.38
C LEU A 7 -12.45 5.42 -3.35
N THR A 8 -11.71 4.35 -3.07
CA THR A 8 -10.24 4.36 -3.14
C THR A 8 -9.76 4.65 -4.55
N LEU A 9 -10.33 3.96 -5.55
CA LEU A 9 -9.99 4.17 -6.95
C LEU A 9 -10.32 5.60 -7.38
N LEU A 10 -11.49 6.10 -7.00
CA LEU A 10 -11.88 7.49 -7.25
C LEU A 10 -10.89 8.47 -6.62
N ALA A 11 -10.52 8.27 -5.35
CA ALA A 11 -9.55 9.11 -4.65
C ALA A 11 -8.17 9.09 -5.32
N LEU A 12 -7.69 7.92 -5.75
CA LEU A 12 -6.41 7.81 -6.46
C LEU A 12 -6.44 8.50 -7.82
N PHE A 13 -7.47 8.25 -8.64
CA PHE A 13 -7.62 8.91 -9.94
C PHE A 13 -7.79 10.42 -9.78
N ALA A 14 -8.61 10.86 -8.82
CA ALA A 14 -8.80 12.28 -8.53
C ALA A 14 -7.50 12.93 -8.06
N SER A 15 -6.71 12.28 -7.20
CA SER A 15 -5.44 12.83 -6.73
C SER A 15 -4.46 13.05 -7.87
N VAL A 16 -4.39 12.10 -8.81
CA VAL A 16 -3.56 12.25 -10.01
C VAL A 16 -4.10 13.36 -10.90
N ALA A 17 -5.39 13.37 -11.21
CA ALA A 17 -6.01 14.40 -12.04
C ALA A 17 -5.81 15.81 -11.47
N LEU A 18 -5.98 15.98 -10.15
CA LEU A 18 -5.75 17.24 -9.45
C LEU A 18 -4.27 17.66 -9.50
N THR A 19 -3.34 16.72 -9.31
CA THR A 19 -1.90 16.98 -9.43
C THR A 19 -1.55 17.43 -10.85
N LEU A 20 -2.09 16.76 -11.87
CA LEU A 20 -1.85 17.09 -13.29
C LEU A 20 -2.44 18.45 -13.68
N ALA A 21 -3.60 18.79 -13.11
CA ALA A 21 -4.24 20.08 -13.34
C ALA A 21 -3.61 21.22 -12.54
N GLY A 22 -2.69 20.94 -11.61
CA GLY A 22 -2.15 21.94 -10.68
C GLY A 22 -3.21 22.50 -9.72
N VAL A 23 -4.26 21.72 -9.43
CA VAL A 23 -5.40 22.14 -8.62
C VAL A 23 -5.33 21.52 -7.23
N GLY A 24 -5.55 22.35 -6.20
CA GLY A 24 -5.58 21.94 -4.80
C GLY A 24 -4.24 22.07 -4.10
N ALA A 25 -4.26 22.05 -2.76
CA ALA A 25 -3.05 22.08 -1.97
C ALA A 25 -2.29 20.74 -2.14
N PRO A 26 -0.99 20.73 -2.50
CA PRO A 26 -0.26 19.48 -2.78
C PRO A 26 -0.33 18.46 -1.65
N VAL A 27 -0.29 18.92 -0.39
CA VAL A 27 -0.42 18.06 0.79
C VAL A 27 -1.83 17.48 0.93
N ALA A 28 -2.88 18.23 0.60
CA ALA A 28 -4.26 17.76 0.63
C ALA A 28 -4.50 16.71 -0.46
N VAL A 29 -3.99 16.96 -1.67
CA VAL A 29 -4.06 16.02 -2.80
C VAL A 29 -3.32 14.71 -2.48
N LEU A 30 -2.17 14.78 -1.81
CA LEU A 30 -1.48 13.58 -1.34
C LEU A 30 -2.31 12.82 -0.30
N HIS A 31 -2.93 13.51 0.66
CA HIS A 31 -3.79 12.86 1.66
C HIS A 31 -5.09 12.33 1.07
N LEU A 32 -5.58 12.86 -0.05
CA LEU A 32 -6.68 12.26 -0.80
C LEU A 32 -6.30 10.84 -1.27
N ALA A 33 -5.11 10.69 -1.87
CA ALA A 33 -4.61 9.38 -2.28
C ALA A 33 -4.41 8.45 -1.06
N PHE A 34 -3.78 8.94 -0.01
CA PHE A 34 -3.38 8.11 1.13
C PHE A 34 -4.50 7.86 2.14
N ALA A 35 -5.07 8.91 2.74
CA ALA A 35 -6.02 8.80 3.84
C ALA A 35 -7.42 8.36 3.36
N VAL A 36 -7.88 8.84 2.21
CA VAL A 36 -9.17 8.43 1.63
C VAL A 36 -9.02 7.17 0.75
N GLY A 37 -7.87 7.01 0.11
CA GLY A 37 -7.59 5.88 -0.77
C GLY A 37 -6.95 4.68 -0.09
N ILE A 38 -5.67 4.79 0.27
CA ILE A 38 -4.82 3.65 0.65
C ILE A 38 -5.11 3.10 2.05
N VAL A 39 -5.16 3.94 3.08
CA VAL A 39 -5.43 3.51 4.48
C VAL A 39 -6.69 2.64 4.58
N PRO A 40 -7.86 3.07 4.09
CA PRO A 40 -9.08 2.27 4.17
C PRO A 40 -9.03 1.03 3.28
N LEU A 41 -8.32 1.07 2.14
CA LEU A 41 -8.08 -0.11 1.33
C LEU A 41 -7.25 -1.16 2.08
N ILE A 42 -6.21 -0.74 2.81
CA ILE A 42 -5.39 -1.61 3.67
C ILE A 42 -6.27 -2.20 4.77
N PHE A 43 -7.12 -1.41 5.44
CA PHE A 43 -8.03 -1.93 6.46
C PHE A 43 -9.00 -2.97 5.88
N ALA A 44 -9.57 -2.70 4.70
CA ALA A 44 -10.44 -3.65 4.01
C ALA A 44 -9.70 -4.94 3.64
N ALA A 45 -8.45 -4.84 3.17
CA ALA A 45 -7.61 -6.00 2.88
C ALA A 45 -7.28 -6.80 4.14
N MET A 46 -6.92 -6.15 5.25
CA MET A 46 -6.66 -6.84 6.53
C MET A 46 -7.91 -7.57 7.03
N LEU A 47 -9.09 -6.93 6.99
CA LEU A 47 -10.37 -7.56 7.35
C LEU A 47 -10.71 -8.76 6.45
N HIS A 48 -10.26 -8.75 5.19
CA HIS A 48 -10.42 -9.87 4.26
C HIS A 48 -9.45 -11.02 4.55
N PHE A 49 -8.17 -10.71 4.77
CA PHE A 49 -7.12 -11.73 4.87
C PHE A 49 -6.97 -12.34 6.26
N VAL A 50 -7.16 -11.57 7.34
CA VAL A 50 -6.94 -12.05 8.71
C VAL A 50 -7.78 -13.30 9.05
N PRO A 51 -9.07 -13.40 8.69
CA PRO A 51 -9.85 -14.63 8.89
C PRO A 51 -9.20 -15.86 8.23
N VAL A 52 -8.67 -15.70 7.01
CA VAL A 52 -7.96 -16.76 6.29
C VAL A 52 -6.65 -17.13 6.99
N LEU A 53 -5.86 -16.14 7.40
CA LEU A 53 -4.59 -16.34 8.08
C LEU A 53 -4.72 -17.01 9.45
N THR A 54 -5.86 -16.83 10.10
CA THR A 54 -6.15 -17.33 11.44
C THR A 54 -7.11 -18.53 11.45
N ARG A 55 -7.61 -18.96 10.28
CA ARG A 55 -8.64 -20.01 10.16
C ARG A 55 -9.84 -19.74 11.06
N THR A 56 -10.32 -18.50 11.04
CA THR A 56 -11.45 -18.05 11.84
C THR A 56 -12.56 -17.45 10.97
N GLY A 57 -13.77 -17.29 11.52
CA GLY A 57 -14.91 -16.70 10.80
C GLY A 57 -14.77 -15.23 10.37
N SER A 58 -15.80 -14.71 9.70
CA SER A 58 -15.85 -13.33 9.21
C SER A 58 -15.88 -12.27 10.34
N PRO A 59 -15.44 -11.02 10.06
CA PRO A 59 -15.56 -9.93 11.02
C PRO A 59 -17.03 -9.59 11.29
N GLY A 60 -17.34 -9.15 12.52
CA GLY A 60 -18.65 -8.62 12.87
C GLY A 60 -18.97 -7.29 12.17
N HIS A 61 -20.25 -6.89 12.20
CA HIS A 61 -20.74 -5.74 11.42
C HIS A 61 -20.03 -4.41 11.75
N LEU A 62 -19.74 -4.15 13.02
CA LEU A 62 -19.04 -2.93 13.45
C LEU A 62 -17.63 -2.85 12.86
N LEU A 63 -16.87 -3.94 12.94
CA LEU A 63 -15.53 -4.01 12.34
C LEU A 63 -15.54 -3.90 10.82
N ALA A 64 -16.57 -4.43 10.16
CA ALA A 64 -16.73 -4.31 8.72
C ALA A 64 -16.91 -2.84 8.25
N SER A 65 -17.28 -1.92 9.17
CA SER A 65 -17.43 -0.49 8.89
C SER A 65 -16.14 0.32 9.02
N LEU A 66 -15.09 -0.22 9.67
CA LEU A 66 -13.81 0.47 9.90
C LEU A 66 -13.22 1.12 8.63
N PRO A 67 -13.19 0.47 7.45
CA PRO A 67 -12.67 1.11 6.25
C PRO A 67 -13.47 2.35 5.82
N SER A 68 -14.79 2.33 5.99
CA SER A 68 -15.64 3.48 5.64
C SER A 68 -15.51 4.62 6.65
N LEU A 69 -15.33 4.30 7.94
CA LEU A 69 -15.03 5.29 8.97
C LEU A 69 -13.67 5.97 8.72
N ALA A 70 -12.64 5.19 8.35
CA ALA A 70 -11.34 5.72 7.96
C ALA A 70 -11.41 6.61 6.71
N GLN A 71 -12.29 6.29 5.74
CA GLN A 71 -12.56 7.19 4.61
C GLN A 71 -13.16 8.52 5.06
N GLY A 72 -14.09 8.49 6.02
CA GLY A 72 -14.66 9.70 6.62
C GLY A 72 -13.61 10.56 7.31
N ALA A 73 -12.75 9.95 8.14
CA ALA A 73 -11.63 10.63 8.78
C ALA A 73 -10.65 11.22 7.75
N GLY A 74 -10.33 10.47 6.69
CA GLY A 74 -9.51 10.96 5.59
C GLY A 74 -10.10 12.18 4.86
N LEU A 75 -11.42 12.23 4.68
CA LEU A 75 -12.08 13.41 4.10
C LEU A 75 -11.98 14.64 5.01
N LEU A 76 -12.06 14.45 6.34
CA LEU A 76 -11.81 15.53 7.30
C LEU A 76 -10.37 16.06 7.16
N VAL A 77 -9.39 15.14 7.03
CA VAL A 77 -7.99 15.52 6.80
C VAL A 77 -7.82 16.33 5.52
N VAL A 78 -8.38 15.85 4.40
CA VAL A 78 -8.28 16.54 3.11
C VAL A 78 -8.95 17.91 3.17
N GLY A 79 -10.16 18.00 3.75
CA GLY A 79 -10.88 19.27 3.89
C GLY A 79 -10.13 20.29 4.74
N ALA A 80 -9.54 19.86 5.86
CA ALA A 80 -8.74 20.73 6.72
C ALA A 80 -7.43 21.18 6.05
N LEU A 81 -6.71 20.27 5.38
CA LEU A 81 -5.48 20.61 4.65
C LEU A 81 -5.72 21.50 3.42
N GLN A 82 -6.91 21.41 2.82
CA GLN A 82 -7.32 22.25 1.70
C GLN A 82 -7.78 23.65 2.14
N GLY A 83 -7.98 23.86 3.46
CA GLY A 83 -8.51 25.11 4.01
C GLY A 83 -10.03 25.23 3.93
N LEU A 84 -10.74 24.14 3.61
CA LEU A 84 -12.22 24.09 3.55
C LEU A 84 -12.85 23.88 4.93
N LEU A 85 -12.07 23.35 5.88
CA LEU A 85 -12.48 23.06 7.23
C LEU A 85 -11.47 23.62 8.24
N PRO A 86 -11.86 23.84 9.52
CA PRO A 86 -10.94 24.29 10.56
C PRO A 86 -9.73 23.35 10.73
N TYR A 87 -8.53 23.91 10.81
CA TYR A 87 -7.28 23.15 10.93
C TYR A 87 -7.26 22.20 12.14
N GLY A 88 -7.89 22.59 13.25
CA GLY A 88 -7.98 21.77 14.46
C GLY A 88 -8.65 20.40 14.24
N LEU A 89 -9.46 20.24 13.18
CA LEU A 89 -10.04 18.95 12.81
C LEU A 89 -9.01 17.92 12.36
N LEU A 90 -7.78 18.31 12.04
CA LEU A 90 -6.69 17.34 11.81
C LEU A 90 -6.39 16.50 13.04
N HIS A 91 -6.45 17.09 14.23
CA HIS A 91 -6.20 16.37 15.48
C HIS A 91 -7.36 15.44 15.83
N LEU A 92 -8.60 15.87 15.57
CA LEU A 92 -9.77 15.01 15.68
C LEU A 92 -9.67 13.81 14.73
N ALA A 93 -9.35 14.06 13.45
CA ALA A 93 -9.18 13.00 12.47
C ALA A 93 -8.06 12.02 12.85
N ALA A 94 -6.93 12.53 13.36
CA ALA A 94 -5.84 11.70 13.85
C ALA A 94 -6.25 10.83 15.05
N LEU A 95 -7.01 11.37 16.01
CA LEU A 95 -7.55 10.60 17.14
C LEU A 95 -8.54 9.53 16.68
N LEU A 96 -9.41 9.85 15.74
CA LEU A 96 -10.36 8.90 15.16
C LEU A 96 -9.62 7.74 14.49
N ASP A 97 -8.70 8.03 13.55
CA ASP A 97 -7.94 6.99 12.86
C ASP A 97 -7.06 6.17 13.82
N LEU A 98 -6.57 6.77 14.91
CA LEU A 98 -5.80 6.06 15.93
C LEU A 98 -6.70 5.04 16.64
N GLY A 99 -7.91 5.44 17.03
CA GLY A 99 -8.91 4.55 17.61
C GLY A 99 -9.32 3.43 16.65
N LEU A 100 -9.51 3.73 15.36
CA LEU A 100 -9.83 2.74 14.34
C LEU A 100 -8.67 1.73 14.13
N ALA A 101 -7.42 2.22 14.04
CA ALA A 101 -6.23 1.39 13.90
C ALA A 101 -6.00 0.50 15.13
N ALA A 102 -6.15 1.04 16.34
CA ALA A 102 -6.04 0.29 17.58
C ALA A 102 -7.13 -0.79 17.70
N SER A 103 -8.36 -0.46 17.32
CA SER A 103 -9.48 -1.42 17.30
C SER A 103 -9.22 -2.57 16.33
N LEU A 104 -8.71 -2.26 15.14
CA LEU A 104 -8.35 -3.29 14.15
C LEU A 104 -7.18 -4.15 14.66
N LEU A 105 -6.15 -3.55 15.24
CA LEU A 105 -5.00 -4.26 15.80
C LEU A 105 -5.43 -5.21 16.93
N ALA A 106 -6.25 -4.72 17.87
CA ALA A 106 -6.79 -5.51 18.96
C ALA A 106 -7.61 -6.70 18.45
N TRP A 107 -8.43 -6.48 17.41
CA TRP A 107 -9.17 -7.55 16.75
C TRP A 107 -8.23 -8.57 16.10
N ILE A 108 -7.24 -8.15 15.30
CA ILE A 108 -6.26 -9.06 14.67
C ILE A 108 -5.56 -9.93 15.72
N ALA A 109 -5.08 -9.30 16.80
CA ALA A 109 -4.42 -10.01 17.89
C ALA A 109 -5.36 -11.01 18.58
N GLY A 110 -6.62 -10.63 18.80
CA GLY A 110 -7.65 -11.51 19.33
C GLY A 110 -7.89 -12.74 18.44
N ARG A 111 -7.96 -12.56 17.11
CA ARG A 111 -8.11 -13.68 16.16
C ARG A 111 -6.89 -14.59 16.13
N ALA A 112 -5.70 -14.02 16.17
CA ALA A 112 -4.46 -14.79 16.22
C ALA A 112 -4.40 -15.67 17.48
N ARG A 113 -4.82 -15.15 18.64
CA ARG A 113 -4.90 -15.92 19.90
C ARG A 113 -5.98 -17.00 19.88
N ALA A 114 -7.11 -16.75 19.21
CA ALA A 114 -8.21 -17.70 19.08
C ALA A 114 -8.02 -18.71 17.94
N THR A 115 -6.87 -18.70 17.24
CA THR A 115 -6.60 -19.61 16.14
C THR A 115 -6.39 -21.03 16.66
N LEU A 116 -7.05 -22.01 16.04
CA LEU A 116 -6.75 -23.42 16.29
C LEU A 116 -5.38 -23.77 15.68
N GLY A 117 -4.41 -24.10 16.53
CA GLY A 117 -3.01 -24.28 16.16
C GLY A 117 -2.28 -22.95 15.90
N ALA A 118 -1.15 -22.99 15.20
CA ALA A 118 -0.38 -21.77 14.93
C ALA A 118 -1.03 -20.93 13.80
N PRO A 119 -1.29 -19.63 14.01
CA PRO A 119 -1.75 -18.75 12.94
C PRO A 119 -0.67 -18.52 11.89
N HIS A 120 -1.09 -18.28 10.64
CA HIS A 120 -0.16 -17.98 9.55
C HIS A 120 0.62 -16.68 9.84
N PRO A 121 1.97 -16.66 9.71
CA PRO A 121 2.81 -15.56 10.20
C PRO A 121 2.52 -14.17 9.60
N GLY A 122 1.83 -14.11 8.46
CA GLY A 122 1.40 -12.86 7.84
C GLY A 122 0.60 -11.93 8.76
N TRP A 123 -0.13 -12.45 9.76
CA TRP A 123 -0.87 -11.59 10.71
C TRP A 123 0.04 -10.63 11.47
N ARG A 124 1.29 -11.05 11.77
CA ARG A 124 2.27 -10.24 12.51
C ARG A 124 2.75 -9.04 11.70
N TRP A 125 2.78 -9.17 10.37
CA TRP A 125 3.10 -8.06 9.47
C TRP A 125 1.99 -7.01 9.46
N TYR A 126 0.72 -7.45 9.45
CA TYR A 126 -0.41 -6.53 9.59
C TYR A 126 -0.42 -5.85 10.96
N ALA A 127 -0.12 -6.59 12.03
CA ALA A 127 0.01 -6.00 13.36
C ALA A 127 1.14 -4.95 13.41
N ALA A 128 2.31 -5.23 12.83
CA ALA A 128 3.42 -4.28 12.76
C ALA A 128 3.08 -3.04 11.91
N ALA A 129 2.39 -3.22 10.78
CA ALA A 129 1.92 -2.12 9.94
C ALA A 129 0.95 -1.19 10.69
N LEU A 130 -0.01 -1.77 11.44
CA LEU A 130 -0.94 -0.99 12.26
C LEU A 130 -0.25 -0.31 13.44
N ALA A 131 0.73 -0.96 14.07
CA ALA A 131 1.55 -0.32 15.11
C ALA A 131 2.31 0.90 14.55
N CYS A 132 2.86 0.79 13.33
CA CYS A 132 3.48 1.93 12.65
C CYS A 132 2.49 3.06 12.37
N LEU A 133 1.27 2.74 11.93
CA LEU A 133 0.20 3.74 11.74
C LEU A 133 -0.17 4.43 13.05
N ILE A 134 -0.34 3.68 14.14
CA ILE A 134 -0.63 4.25 15.48
C ILE A 134 0.48 5.23 15.87
N LEU A 135 1.75 4.83 15.74
CA LEU A 135 2.89 5.72 16.00
C LEU A 135 2.91 6.95 15.09
N ALA A 136 2.55 6.79 13.81
CA ALA A 136 2.49 7.90 12.87
C ALA A 136 1.38 8.91 13.22
N LEU A 137 0.23 8.44 13.71
CA LEU A 137 -0.88 9.29 14.15
C LEU A 137 -0.56 9.97 15.48
N THR A 138 0.10 9.26 16.40
CA THR A 138 0.66 9.88 17.62
C THR A 138 1.66 10.99 17.28
N ALA A 139 2.46 10.85 16.22
CA ALA A 139 3.34 11.92 15.76
C ALA A 139 2.57 13.18 15.31
N VAL A 140 1.37 13.04 14.71
CA VAL A 140 0.51 14.18 14.38
C VAL A 140 0.02 14.90 15.64
N LEU A 141 -0.33 14.15 16.68
CA LEU A 141 -0.71 14.74 17.97
C LEU A 141 0.48 15.42 18.64
N ALA A 142 1.68 14.81 18.55
CA ALA A 142 2.92 15.37 19.07
C ALA A 142 3.33 16.66 18.37
N MET A 143 3.01 16.84 17.07
CA MET A 143 3.23 18.12 16.36
C MET A 143 2.47 19.28 17.01
N ALA A 144 1.30 19.03 17.60
CA ALA A 144 0.51 20.07 18.29
C ALA A 144 1.12 20.46 19.64
N VAL A 145 1.69 19.49 20.36
CA VAL A 145 2.24 19.68 21.71
C VAL A 145 3.68 20.21 21.67
N TRP A 146 4.46 19.83 20.66
CA TRP A 146 5.86 20.27 20.49
C TRP A 146 6.10 20.93 19.11
N PRO A 147 5.59 22.17 18.89
CA PRO A 147 5.78 22.88 17.63
C PRO A 147 7.26 23.08 17.26
N SER A 148 8.15 23.22 18.25
CA SER A 148 9.61 23.37 18.05
C SER A 148 10.26 22.14 17.40
N LYS A 149 9.58 20.98 17.42
CA LYS A 149 10.04 19.72 16.82
C LYS A 149 9.16 19.28 15.65
N TRP A 150 8.33 20.17 15.11
CA TRP A 150 7.34 19.84 14.07
C TRP A 150 7.93 19.10 12.86
N VAL A 151 9.09 19.55 12.35
CA VAL A 151 9.75 18.92 11.20
C VAL A 151 10.13 17.47 11.49
N ALA A 152 10.69 17.19 12.66
CA ALA A 152 11.07 15.84 13.08
C ALA A 152 9.85 14.92 13.15
N TRP A 153 8.77 15.37 13.80
CA TRP A 153 7.53 14.60 13.88
C TRP A 153 6.90 14.36 12.51
N ARG A 154 6.97 15.35 11.60
CA ARG A 154 6.48 15.20 10.22
C ARG A 154 7.26 14.15 9.44
N LEU A 155 8.57 14.10 9.59
CA LEU A 155 9.40 13.07 8.95
C LEU A 155 9.09 11.67 9.49
N ILE A 156 8.95 11.54 10.80
CA ILE A 156 8.52 10.29 11.45
C ILE A 156 7.15 9.85 10.89
N HIS A 157 6.17 10.75 10.88
CA HIS A 157 4.83 10.48 10.34
C HIS A 157 4.88 10.02 8.88
N LEU A 158 5.64 10.71 8.03
CA LEU A 158 5.77 10.40 6.61
C LEU A 158 6.35 9.00 6.38
N HIS A 159 7.46 8.68 7.02
CA HIS A 159 8.14 7.39 6.83
C HIS A 159 7.41 6.22 7.48
N LEU A 160 6.78 6.43 8.64
CA LEU A 160 5.92 5.41 9.24
C LEU A 160 4.68 5.12 8.40
N ASN A 161 4.09 6.10 7.71
CA ASN A 161 2.98 5.82 6.79
C ASN A 161 3.45 5.11 5.51
N THR A 162 4.53 5.58 4.89
CA THR A 162 4.99 5.06 3.59
C THR A 162 5.65 3.68 3.71
N LEU A 163 6.61 3.52 4.62
CA LEU A 163 7.37 2.27 4.77
C LEU A 163 6.82 1.39 5.89
N GLY A 164 6.34 1.99 6.99
CA GLY A 164 5.76 1.26 8.11
C GLY A 164 4.38 0.69 7.81
N LEU A 165 3.38 1.51 7.52
CA LEU A 165 2.03 1.05 7.21
C LEU A 165 2.00 0.41 5.82
N VAL A 166 2.24 1.19 4.76
CA VAL A 166 2.05 0.70 3.38
C VAL A 166 3.10 -0.35 3.04
N GLY A 167 4.38 -0.08 3.34
CA GLY A 167 5.48 -1.01 3.06
C GLY A 167 5.34 -2.36 3.77
N LEU A 168 5.11 -2.38 5.09
CA LEU A 168 4.94 -3.66 5.82
C LEU A 168 3.64 -4.36 5.47
N ALA A 169 2.53 -3.64 5.22
CA ALA A 169 1.30 -4.28 4.76
C ALA A 169 1.49 -4.93 3.37
N ALA A 170 2.23 -4.27 2.47
CA ALA A 170 2.59 -4.82 1.17
C ALA A 170 3.50 -6.04 1.30
N LEU A 171 4.64 -5.94 1.99
CA LEU A 171 5.57 -7.05 2.18
C LEU A 171 4.98 -8.22 2.99
N GLY A 172 3.99 -7.95 3.84
CA GLY A 172 3.21 -8.98 4.52
C GLY A 172 2.22 -9.72 3.62
N THR A 173 1.87 -9.14 2.47
CA THR A 173 0.84 -9.65 1.54
C THR A 173 1.44 -10.21 0.25
N LEU A 174 2.48 -9.57 -0.30
CA LEU A 174 3.12 -9.95 -1.55
C LEU A 174 3.56 -11.43 -1.61
N PRO A 175 4.18 -12.02 -0.56
CA PRO A 175 4.59 -13.42 -0.56
C PRO A 175 3.44 -14.41 -0.72
N VAL A 176 2.21 -14.03 -0.36
CA VAL A 176 1.01 -14.88 -0.55
C VAL A 176 0.20 -14.47 -1.77
N LEU A 177 0.21 -13.19 -2.12
CA LEU A 177 -0.60 -12.64 -3.20
C LEU A 177 -0.07 -13.02 -4.58
N LEU A 178 1.25 -12.99 -4.79
CA LEU A 178 1.83 -13.38 -6.08
C LEU A 178 1.57 -14.87 -6.39
N PRO A 179 1.87 -15.84 -5.50
CA PRO A 179 1.56 -17.24 -5.77
C PRO A 179 0.07 -17.48 -6.01
N THR A 180 -0.80 -16.80 -5.24
CA THR A 180 -2.25 -16.83 -5.44
C THR A 180 -2.66 -16.31 -6.82
N ALA A 181 -2.03 -15.23 -7.30
CA ALA A 181 -2.29 -14.70 -8.63
C ALA A 181 -1.86 -15.67 -9.74
N LEU A 182 -0.75 -16.38 -9.54
CA LEU A 182 -0.24 -17.38 -10.48
C LEU A 182 -0.97 -18.74 -10.40
N GLY A 183 -1.83 -18.94 -9.40
CA GLY A 183 -2.45 -20.25 -9.14
C GLY A 183 -1.44 -21.32 -8.72
N ARG A 184 -0.33 -20.92 -8.10
CA ARG A 184 0.77 -21.80 -7.67
C ARG A 184 0.96 -21.72 -6.17
N ALA A 185 1.41 -22.82 -5.56
CA ALA A 185 1.81 -22.82 -4.16
C ALA A 185 3.23 -22.25 -3.99
N ASP A 186 3.47 -21.60 -2.85
CA ASP A 186 4.79 -21.21 -2.36
C ASP A 186 4.99 -21.82 -0.97
N PRO A 187 5.73 -22.93 -0.83
CA PRO A 187 5.95 -23.55 0.48
C PRO A 187 6.78 -22.67 1.42
N ASP A 188 7.59 -21.77 0.87
CA ASP A 188 8.56 -20.97 1.64
C ASP A 188 8.00 -19.60 2.07
N ALA A 189 6.86 -19.16 1.51
CA ALA A 189 6.24 -17.87 1.84
C ALA A 189 6.02 -17.68 3.36
N GLY A 190 5.54 -18.73 4.04
CA GLY A 190 5.35 -18.69 5.49
C GLY A 190 6.67 -18.58 6.26
N ALA A 191 7.71 -19.30 5.83
CA ALA A 191 9.03 -19.24 6.46
C ALA A 191 9.67 -17.85 6.27
N TRP A 192 9.60 -17.31 5.04
CA TRP A 192 10.08 -15.97 4.72
C TRP A 192 9.40 -14.92 5.60
N LEU A 193 8.07 -14.97 5.72
CA LEU A 193 7.31 -14.02 6.55
C LEU A 193 7.71 -14.09 8.03
N ARG A 194 8.03 -15.28 8.58
CA ARG A 194 8.52 -15.38 9.96
C ARG A 194 9.89 -14.74 10.13
N GLN A 195 10.81 -15.05 9.21
CA GLN A 195 12.22 -14.69 9.35
C GLN A 195 12.51 -13.23 9.02
N ARG A 196 11.74 -12.62 8.11
CA ARG A 196 12.02 -11.26 7.60
C ARG A 196 11.26 -10.14 8.30
N LEU A 197 10.32 -10.46 9.20
CA LEU A 197 9.51 -9.45 9.90
C LEU A 197 10.38 -8.47 10.68
N TRP A 198 11.34 -8.96 11.45
CA TRP A 198 12.18 -8.10 12.30
C TRP A 198 13.06 -7.18 11.46
N LEU A 199 13.59 -7.67 10.33
CA LEU A 199 14.35 -6.86 9.36
C LEU A 199 13.50 -5.74 8.80
N ALA A 200 12.29 -6.06 8.34
CA ALA A 200 11.42 -5.08 7.71
C ALA A 200 10.86 -4.07 8.73
N ALA A 201 10.34 -4.54 9.85
CA ALA A 201 9.79 -3.67 10.90
C ALA A 201 10.88 -2.81 11.55
N GLY A 202 12.03 -3.41 11.89
CA GLY A 202 13.19 -2.67 12.38
C GLY A 202 13.69 -1.66 11.35
N GLY A 203 13.78 -2.05 10.08
CA GLY A 203 14.16 -1.16 8.99
C GLY A 203 13.23 0.05 8.85
N ALA A 204 11.91 -0.16 8.87
CA ALA A 204 10.94 0.93 8.80
C ALA A 204 11.04 1.91 9.99
N LEU A 205 11.21 1.39 11.21
CA LEU A 205 11.40 2.21 12.41
C LEU A 205 12.72 2.99 12.36
N LEU A 206 13.81 2.36 11.91
CA LEU A 206 15.11 3.01 11.73
C LEU A 206 15.08 4.10 10.65
N VAL A 207 14.35 3.90 9.54
CA VAL A 207 14.14 4.97 8.55
C VAL A 207 13.39 6.13 9.18
N ALA A 208 12.28 5.87 9.88
CA ALA A 208 11.47 6.93 10.47
C ALA A 208 12.21 7.74 11.54
N ALA A 209 12.89 7.06 12.47
CA ALA A 209 13.70 7.72 13.49
C ALA A 209 14.94 8.39 12.89
N GLY A 210 15.64 7.70 11.99
CA GLY A 210 16.84 8.20 11.34
C GLY A 210 16.59 9.44 10.49
N ALA A 211 15.47 9.52 9.78
CA ALA A 211 15.11 10.71 9.01
C ALA A 211 14.96 11.95 9.90
N ALA A 212 14.53 11.77 11.16
CA ALA A 212 14.39 12.85 12.13
C ALA A 212 15.67 13.15 12.93
N LEU A 213 16.57 12.16 13.08
CA LEU A 213 17.72 12.25 13.98
C LEU A 213 19.06 12.28 13.23
N HIS A 214 19.32 11.30 12.36
CA HIS A 214 20.57 11.16 11.65
C HIS A 214 20.43 10.26 10.40
N TRP A 215 20.80 10.78 9.23
CA TRP A 215 20.56 10.10 7.94
C TRP A 215 21.21 8.72 7.84
N VAL A 216 22.37 8.48 8.46
CA VAL A 216 23.05 7.16 8.47
C VAL A 216 22.15 6.09 9.09
N LEU A 217 21.40 6.43 10.14
CA LEU A 217 20.45 5.50 10.74
C LEU A 217 19.31 5.16 9.76
N ALA A 218 18.86 6.16 9.01
CA ALA A 218 17.86 5.94 7.97
C ALA A 218 18.41 5.10 6.81
N ALA A 219 19.67 5.30 6.43
CA ALA A 219 20.33 4.49 5.40
C ALA A 219 20.47 3.03 5.83
N ILE A 220 20.84 2.76 7.08
CA ILE A 220 20.85 1.40 7.65
C ILE A 220 19.45 0.80 7.58
N GLY A 221 18.42 1.54 8.02
CA GLY A 221 17.03 1.09 7.98
C GLY A 221 16.55 0.77 6.55
N ALA A 222 16.88 1.61 5.58
CA ALA A 222 16.57 1.39 4.18
C ALA A 222 17.33 0.17 3.61
N GLY A 223 18.57 -0.04 4.04
CA GLY A 223 19.36 -1.24 3.73
C GLY A 223 18.70 -2.54 4.21
N LEU A 224 18.15 -2.54 5.44
CA LEU A 224 17.41 -3.71 5.95
C LEU A 224 16.16 -4.01 5.12
N LEU A 225 15.42 -2.97 4.73
CA LEU A 225 14.25 -3.09 3.85
C LEU A 225 14.64 -3.58 2.44
N LEU A 226 15.76 -3.11 1.91
CA LEU A 226 16.32 -3.59 0.63
C LEU A 226 16.64 -5.07 0.70
N VAL A 227 17.35 -5.51 1.75
CA VAL A 227 17.69 -6.93 1.94
C VAL A 227 16.44 -7.79 2.01
N ALA A 228 15.42 -7.37 2.77
CA ALA A 228 14.15 -8.08 2.81
C ALA A 228 13.50 -8.17 1.41
N THR A 229 13.38 -7.03 0.72
CA THR A 229 12.70 -6.94 -0.57
C THR A 229 13.43 -7.71 -1.68
N LEU A 230 14.76 -7.62 -1.74
CA LEU A 230 15.59 -8.39 -2.66
C LEU A 230 15.53 -9.89 -2.35
N GLY A 231 15.48 -10.27 -1.08
CA GLY A 231 15.27 -11.66 -0.67
C GLY A 231 13.94 -12.22 -1.17
N LEU A 232 12.87 -11.42 -1.17
CA LEU A 232 11.57 -11.81 -1.75
C LEU A 232 11.66 -11.99 -3.28
N LEU A 233 12.31 -11.06 -3.98
CA LEU A 233 12.54 -11.17 -5.43
C LEU A 233 13.37 -12.41 -5.78
N GLY A 234 14.40 -12.72 -5.00
CA GLY A 234 15.22 -13.91 -5.16
C GLY A 234 14.39 -15.20 -5.02
N GLN A 235 13.56 -15.28 -3.98
CA GLN A 235 12.63 -16.40 -3.79
C GLN A 235 11.67 -16.55 -4.97
N TRP A 236 11.09 -15.45 -5.46
CA TRP A 236 10.22 -15.50 -6.63
C TRP A 236 10.92 -15.94 -7.91
N GLY A 237 12.15 -15.47 -8.13
CA GLY A 237 12.99 -15.91 -9.24
C GLY A 237 13.21 -17.42 -9.21
N HIS A 238 13.51 -17.98 -8.02
CA HIS A 238 13.71 -19.40 -7.80
C HIS A 238 12.41 -20.22 -7.96
N CYS A 239 11.31 -19.82 -7.31
CA CYS A 239 10.07 -20.60 -7.27
C CYS A 239 9.24 -20.49 -8.56
N PHE A 240 9.23 -19.32 -9.20
CA PHE A 240 8.30 -19.01 -10.29
C PHE A 240 8.97 -18.67 -11.63
N THR A 241 10.23 -18.21 -11.63
CA THR A 241 10.90 -17.51 -12.74
C THR A 241 10.26 -16.17 -13.08
N PHE A 242 11.08 -15.14 -13.35
CA PHE A 242 10.57 -13.82 -13.71
C PHE A 242 9.77 -13.81 -15.01
N ARG A 243 10.10 -14.70 -15.96
CA ARG A 243 9.36 -14.84 -17.22
C ARG A 243 7.92 -15.29 -16.97
N ALA A 244 7.70 -16.28 -16.11
CA ALA A 244 6.35 -16.73 -15.81
C ALA A 244 5.55 -15.68 -15.02
N ILE A 245 6.21 -14.97 -14.11
CA ILE A 245 5.60 -13.85 -13.38
C ILE A 245 5.16 -12.75 -14.36
N ALA A 246 6.04 -12.37 -15.29
CA ALA A 246 5.76 -11.33 -16.29
C ALA A 246 4.78 -11.79 -17.37
N ALA A 247 4.56 -13.09 -17.55
CA ALA A 247 3.54 -13.60 -18.47
C ALA A 247 2.12 -13.38 -17.94
N ASP A 248 1.95 -13.23 -16.62
CA ASP A 248 0.68 -12.90 -15.99
C ASP A 248 0.60 -11.41 -15.65
N GLY A 249 -0.43 -10.70 -16.13
CA GLY A 249 -0.52 -9.26 -15.94
C GLY A 249 -0.69 -8.80 -14.48
N VAL A 250 -1.24 -9.64 -13.60
CA VAL A 250 -1.24 -9.37 -12.15
C VAL A 250 0.17 -9.55 -11.62
N GLY A 251 0.81 -10.69 -11.93
CA GLY A 251 2.19 -10.98 -11.57
C GLY A 251 3.16 -9.88 -11.99
N ALA A 252 3.08 -9.40 -13.23
CA ALA A 252 3.90 -8.29 -13.74
C ALA A 252 3.71 -6.99 -12.94
N SER A 253 2.47 -6.66 -12.57
CA SER A 253 2.18 -5.46 -11.76
C SER A 253 2.77 -5.59 -10.35
N LEU A 254 2.68 -6.76 -9.72
CA LEU A 254 3.26 -7.03 -8.39
C LEU A 254 4.80 -7.07 -8.43
N LEU A 255 5.38 -7.60 -9.51
CA LEU A 255 6.82 -7.58 -9.75
C LEU A 255 7.33 -6.15 -9.92
N ALA A 256 6.62 -5.33 -10.72
CA ALA A 256 6.94 -3.92 -10.89
C ALA A 256 6.84 -3.14 -9.57
N ALA A 257 5.80 -3.39 -8.76
CA ALA A 257 5.70 -2.78 -7.44
C ALA A 257 6.92 -3.11 -6.58
N THR A 258 7.30 -4.38 -6.52
CA THR A 258 8.44 -4.84 -5.70
C THR A 258 9.76 -4.26 -6.22
N GLY A 259 9.96 -4.20 -7.53
CA GLY A 259 11.11 -3.54 -8.16
C GLY A 259 11.13 -2.02 -7.92
N GLY A 260 9.99 -1.35 -7.97
CA GLY A 260 9.86 0.07 -7.65
C GLY A 260 10.14 0.38 -6.18
N LEU A 261 9.81 -0.53 -5.25
CA LEU A 261 10.21 -0.40 -3.85
C LEU A 261 11.74 -0.49 -3.72
N VAL A 262 12.40 -1.43 -4.40
CA VAL A 262 13.87 -1.51 -4.43
C VAL A 262 14.48 -0.21 -4.96
N LEU A 263 14.00 0.27 -6.11
CA LEU A 263 14.47 1.51 -6.73
C LEU A 263 14.34 2.71 -5.79
N THR A 264 13.20 2.84 -5.11
CA THR A 264 12.91 4.00 -4.26
C THR A 264 13.61 3.94 -2.91
N LEU A 265 13.86 2.75 -2.37
CA LEU A 265 14.73 2.59 -1.19
C LEU A 265 16.18 2.97 -1.52
N ALA A 266 16.71 2.54 -2.67
CA ALA A 266 18.04 2.94 -3.12
C ALA A 266 18.14 4.45 -3.34
N ALA A 267 17.14 5.04 -4.00
CA ALA A 267 17.06 6.49 -4.17
C ALA A 267 16.91 7.25 -2.83
N GLY A 268 16.23 6.67 -1.85
CA GLY A 268 16.11 7.22 -0.50
C GLY A 268 17.46 7.27 0.24
N ILE A 269 18.31 6.26 0.07
CA ILE A 269 19.69 6.26 0.60
C ILE A 269 20.50 7.37 -0.07
N ALA A 270 20.45 7.47 -1.40
CA ALA A 270 21.14 8.53 -2.14
C ALA A 270 20.67 9.92 -1.71
N HIS A 271 19.36 10.10 -1.50
CA HIS A 271 18.79 11.34 -0.99
C HIS A 271 19.30 11.68 0.41
N GLY A 272 19.31 10.71 1.33
CA GLY A 272 19.83 10.89 2.69
C GLY A 272 21.31 11.26 2.71
N ALA A 273 22.10 10.78 1.74
CA ALA A 273 23.49 11.14 1.55
C ALA A 273 23.70 12.51 0.85
N GLY A 274 22.64 13.23 0.50
CA GLY A 274 22.71 14.53 -0.17
C GLY A 274 23.01 14.45 -1.66
N LEU A 275 22.93 13.26 -2.28
CA LEU A 275 23.22 13.06 -3.71
C LEU A 275 22.03 13.42 -4.61
N THR A 276 20.80 13.47 -4.07
CA THR A 276 19.57 13.80 -4.80
C THR A 276 18.62 14.64 -3.96
N VAL A 277 17.71 15.39 -4.61
CA VAL A 277 16.66 16.18 -3.95
C VAL A 277 15.45 15.31 -3.55
N ALA A 278 14.70 15.71 -2.50
CA ALA A 278 13.62 14.91 -1.90
C ALA A 278 12.33 14.75 -2.74
N PRO A 279 11.78 15.79 -3.40
CA PRO A 279 10.48 15.69 -4.08
C PRO A 279 10.39 14.59 -5.17
N PRO A 280 11.45 14.37 -5.98
CA PRO A 280 11.53 13.22 -6.89
C PRO A 280 11.28 11.85 -6.24
N THR A 281 11.75 11.65 -5.01
CA THR A 281 11.74 10.32 -4.36
C THR A 281 10.36 9.90 -3.89
N LEU A 282 9.56 10.82 -3.34
CA LEU A 282 8.18 10.50 -2.92
C LEU A 282 7.26 10.25 -4.12
N LEU A 283 7.41 11.05 -5.19
CA LEU A 283 6.68 10.83 -6.43
C LEU A 283 7.07 9.48 -7.05
N ALA A 284 8.37 9.17 -7.11
CA ALA A 284 8.87 7.89 -7.60
C ALA A 284 8.34 6.70 -6.77
N TRP A 285 8.24 6.86 -5.45
CA TRP A 285 7.62 5.85 -4.57
C TRP A 285 6.12 5.66 -4.90
N LEU A 286 5.39 6.76 -5.10
CA LEU A 286 3.97 6.70 -5.45
C LEU A 286 3.76 5.97 -6.78
N VAL A 287 4.46 6.39 -7.84
CA VAL A 287 4.23 5.86 -9.18
C VAL A 287 4.90 4.52 -9.42
N GLY A 288 6.06 4.27 -8.83
CA GLY A 288 6.85 3.05 -9.04
C GLY A 288 6.50 1.89 -8.11
N PHE A 289 6.05 2.17 -6.89
CA PHE A 289 5.67 1.13 -5.93
C PHE A 289 4.16 1.09 -5.69
N LEU A 290 3.55 2.21 -5.29
CA LEU A 290 2.17 2.19 -4.81
C LEU A 290 1.14 1.93 -5.92
N LEU A 291 1.21 2.64 -7.05
CA LEU A 291 0.29 2.44 -8.18
C LEU A 291 0.34 1.02 -8.78
N PRO A 292 1.53 0.44 -9.08
CA PRO A 292 1.60 -0.95 -9.54
C PRO A 292 1.12 -1.95 -8.47
N LEU A 293 1.39 -1.69 -7.18
CA LEU A 293 0.89 -2.52 -6.08
C LEU A 293 -0.64 -2.55 -6.06
N VAL A 294 -1.27 -1.36 -6.05
CA VAL A 294 -2.72 -1.23 -5.97
C VAL A 294 -3.39 -1.81 -7.21
N SER A 295 -2.88 -1.51 -8.41
CA SER A 295 -3.44 -2.03 -9.65
C SER A 295 -3.32 -3.55 -9.73
N GLY A 296 -2.18 -4.13 -9.33
CA GLY A 296 -1.99 -5.58 -9.25
C GLY A 296 -2.90 -6.23 -8.22
N ALA A 297 -2.88 -5.73 -6.97
CA ALA A 297 -3.69 -6.29 -5.89
C ALA A 297 -5.19 -6.23 -6.19
N LEU A 298 -5.70 -5.10 -6.69
CA LEU A 298 -7.11 -4.97 -7.06
C LEU A 298 -7.49 -5.84 -8.26
N SER A 299 -6.57 -6.10 -9.18
CA SER A 299 -6.81 -7.03 -10.29
C SER A 299 -7.09 -8.46 -9.80
N GLN A 300 -6.53 -8.84 -8.65
CA GLN A 300 -6.78 -10.13 -8.00
C GLN A 300 -7.96 -10.09 -7.02
N LEU A 301 -8.12 -9.00 -6.26
CA LEU A 301 -9.05 -8.93 -5.13
C LEU A 301 -10.46 -8.46 -5.52
N LEU A 302 -10.60 -7.56 -6.49
CA LEU A 302 -11.93 -7.10 -6.93
C LEU A 302 -12.83 -8.23 -7.41
N PRO A 303 -12.36 -9.22 -8.21
CA PRO A 303 -13.17 -10.37 -8.58
C PRO A 303 -13.67 -11.19 -7.38
N VAL A 304 -12.81 -11.36 -6.37
CA VAL A 304 -13.13 -12.09 -5.13
C VAL A 304 -14.17 -11.34 -4.30
N TRP A 305 -14.04 -10.02 -4.19
CA TRP A 305 -14.99 -9.19 -3.44
C TRP A 305 -16.34 -9.03 -4.14
N ARG A 306 -16.37 -9.06 -5.47
CA ARG A 306 -17.62 -8.94 -6.25
C ARG A 306 -18.42 -10.23 -6.27
N TRP A 307 -17.75 -11.36 -6.44
CA TRP A 307 -18.38 -12.68 -6.36
C TRP A 307 -17.61 -13.49 -5.32
N PRO A 308 -18.03 -13.51 -4.03
CA PRO A 308 -17.40 -14.32 -3.00
C PRO A 308 -17.70 -15.82 -3.16
N GLY A 309 -16.97 -16.69 -2.46
CA GLY A 309 -17.17 -18.15 -2.45
C GLY A 309 -16.21 -18.95 -3.38
N PRO A 310 -16.62 -20.11 -3.91
CA PRO A 310 -15.84 -20.89 -4.87
C PRO A 310 -15.52 -20.12 -6.17
N GLN A 311 -14.50 -20.56 -6.92
CA GLN A 311 -14.22 -19.98 -8.22
C GLN A 311 -15.42 -20.16 -9.16
N SER A 312 -15.73 -19.10 -9.92
CA SER A 312 -16.82 -19.10 -10.90
C SER A 312 -16.34 -18.52 -12.24
N PRO A 313 -17.00 -18.86 -13.37
CA PRO A 313 -16.62 -18.31 -14.68
C PRO A 313 -16.61 -16.77 -14.70
N ALA A 314 -17.58 -16.13 -14.04
CA ALA A 314 -17.63 -14.67 -13.92
C ALA A 314 -16.41 -14.09 -13.18
N ARG A 315 -15.97 -14.76 -12.09
CA ARG A 315 -14.79 -14.35 -11.34
C ARG A 315 -13.53 -14.46 -12.18
N LEU A 316 -13.34 -15.57 -12.90
CA LEU A 316 -12.19 -15.79 -13.76
C LEU A 316 -12.15 -14.77 -14.92
N GLU A 317 -13.29 -14.50 -15.55
CA GLU A 317 -13.38 -13.54 -16.66
C GLU A 317 -13.07 -12.10 -16.20
N MET A 318 -13.58 -11.67 -15.04
CA MET A 318 -13.24 -10.35 -14.51
C MET A 318 -11.76 -10.24 -14.17
N ARG A 319 -11.18 -11.28 -13.55
CA ARG A 319 -9.74 -11.33 -13.25
C ARG A 319 -8.91 -11.25 -14.53
N ARG A 320 -9.31 -11.99 -15.57
CA ARG A 320 -8.66 -11.93 -16.90
C ARG A 320 -8.68 -10.52 -17.47
N ARG A 321 -9.83 -9.84 -17.46
CA ARG A 321 -9.96 -8.45 -17.96
C ARG A 321 -9.10 -7.46 -17.17
N LEU A 322 -9.04 -7.59 -15.85
CA LEU A 322 -8.19 -6.73 -15.01
C LEU A 322 -6.69 -7.01 -15.24
N ALA A 323 -6.33 -8.27 -15.47
CA ALA A 323 -4.96 -8.66 -15.78
C ALA A 323 -4.52 -8.17 -17.17
N THR A 324 -5.43 -8.02 -18.13
CA THR A 324 -5.11 -7.52 -19.48
C THR A 324 -4.37 -6.18 -19.41
N GLY A 325 -3.26 -6.07 -20.14
CA GLY A 325 -2.41 -4.88 -20.15
C GLY A 325 -1.55 -4.68 -18.91
N GLY A 326 -1.53 -5.62 -17.95
CA GLY A 326 -0.73 -5.53 -16.73
C GLY A 326 0.76 -5.34 -16.96
N ASN A 327 1.31 -5.94 -18.02
CA ASN A 327 2.71 -5.77 -18.40
C ASN A 327 3.00 -4.33 -18.84
N TRP A 328 2.08 -3.74 -19.61
CA TRP A 328 2.19 -2.34 -20.02
C TRP A 328 2.07 -1.43 -18.80
N ARG A 329 1.12 -1.66 -17.90
CA ARG A 329 1.03 -0.90 -16.64
C ARG A 329 2.34 -0.94 -15.86
N ALA A 330 2.89 -2.14 -15.68
CA ALA A 330 4.18 -2.34 -15.01
C ALA A 330 5.31 -1.52 -15.64
N ILE A 331 5.47 -1.58 -16.96
CA ILE A 331 6.49 -0.81 -17.70
C ILE A 331 6.27 0.69 -17.50
N PHE A 332 5.05 1.19 -17.73
CA PHE A 332 4.74 2.61 -17.62
C PHE A 332 5.00 3.13 -16.19
N PHE A 333 4.61 2.39 -15.15
CA PHE A 333 4.86 2.81 -13.77
C PHE A 333 6.34 2.82 -13.39
N LEU A 334 7.13 1.85 -13.85
CA LEU A 334 8.59 1.84 -13.63
C LEU A 334 9.29 2.96 -14.39
N LEU A 335 8.90 3.21 -15.64
CA LEU A 335 9.41 4.35 -16.41
C LEU A 335 9.04 5.67 -15.75
N ALA A 336 7.82 5.81 -15.23
CA ALA A 336 7.40 6.99 -14.50
C ALA A 336 8.31 7.24 -13.29
N ALA A 337 8.63 6.21 -12.52
CA ALA A 337 9.51 6.31 -11.36
C ALA A 337 10.95 6.68 -11.75
N ALA A 338 11.50 6.02 -12.77
CA ALA A 338 12.84 6.32 -13.27
C ALA A 338 12.96 7.77 -13.77
N HIS A 339 11.98 8.26 -14.52
CA HIS A 339 11.96 9.64 -15.01
C HIS A 339 11.76 10.65 -13.87
N ALA A 340 10.94 10.32 -12.86
CA ALA A 340 10.80 11.15 -11.68
C ALA A 340 12.14 11.32 -10.96
N LEU A 341 12.86 10.22 -10.72
CA LEU A 341 14.18 10.23 -10.08
C LEU A 341 15.25 10.97 -10.92
N ALA A 342 15.14 10.91 -12.24
CA ALA A 342 16.03 11.63 -13.16
C ALA A 342 15.68 13.12 -13.34
N GLY A 343 14.61 13.62 -12.69
CA GLY A 343 14.18 15.02 -12.78
C GLY A 343 13.31 15.35 -13.98
N PHE A 344 12.93 14.38 -14.81
CA PHE A 344 12.05 14.56 -15.98
C PHE A 344 10.57 14.52 -15.58
N ALA A 345 10.10 15.55 -14.87
CA ALA A 345 8.76 15.59 -14.28
C ALA A 345 7.62 15.37 -15.29
N VAL A 346 7.68 15.99 -16.48
CA VAL A 346 6.64 15.87 -17.52
C VAL A 346 6.57 14.44 -18.05
N ALA A 347 7.71 13.82 -18.34
CA ALA A 347 7.76 12.44 -18.79
C ALA A 347 7.25 11.48 -17.70
N ALA A 348 7.66 11.68 -16.44
CA ALA A 348 7.20 10.89 -15.31
C ALA A 348 5.67 10.91 -15.18
N VAL A 349 5.08 12.11 -15.29
CA VAL A 349 3.65 12.34 -15.33
C VAL A 349 2.97 11.61 -16.50
N GLY A 350 3.51 11.74 -17.72
CA GLY A 350 2.95 11.10 -18.92
C GLY A 350 2.92 9.58 -18.79
N PHE A 351 4.01 8.98 -18.31
CA PHE A 351 4.07 7.54 -18.07
C PHE A 351 3.12 7.10 -16.95
N ALA A 352 3.04 7.83 -15.84
CA ALA A 352 2.11 7.52 -14.76
C ALA A 352 0.65 7.56 -15.23
N ALA A 353 0.28 8.59 -16.02
CA ALA A 353 -1.05 8.72 -16.62
C ALA A 353 -1.34 7.56 -17.57
N GLY A 354 -0.39 7.17 -18.43
CA GLY A 354 -0.53 6.02 -19.32
C GLY A 354 -0.81 4.72 -18.57
N GLY A 355 -0.05 4.43 -17.51
CA GLY A 355 -0.28 3.25 -16.66
C GLY A 355 -1.66 3.24 -16.01
N LEU A 356 -2.15 4.41 -15.56
CA LEU A 356 -3.49 4.56 -15.00
C LEU A 356 -4.60 4.41 -16.04
N ILE A 357 -4.41 4.90 -17.26
CA ILE A 357 -5.38 4.74 -18.36
C ILE A 357 -5.53 3.25 -18.69
N PHE A 358 -4.43 2.50 -18.82
CA PHE A 358 -4.50 1.04 -19.01
C PHE A 358 -5.29 0.35 -17.90
N PHE A 359 -5.09 0.79 -16.64
CA PHE A 359 -5.83 0.23 -15.52
C PHE A 359 -7.32 0.62 -15.54
N ALA A 360 -7.64 1.87 -15.85
CA ALA A 360 -9.01 2.37 -15.94
C ALA A 360 -9.80 1.66 -17.04
N VAL A 361 -9.21 1.45 -18.21
CA VAL A 361 -9.82 0.69 -19.32
C VAL A 361 -10.11 -0.75 -18.87
N ALA A 362 -9.12 -1.42 -18.28
CA ALA A 362 -9.29 -2.78 -17.76
C ALA A 362 -10.40 -2.86 -16.70
N LEU A 363 -10.46 -1.87 -15.80
CA LEU A 363 -11.49 -1.76 -14.77
C LEU A 363 -12.90 -1.60 -15.37
N VAL A 364 -13.07 -0.69 -16.33
CA VAL A 364 -14.35 -0.45 -17.02
C VAL A 364 -14.81 -1.73 -17.74
N GLN A 365 -13.90 -2.45 -18.39
CA GLN A 365 -14.22 -3.73 -19.04
C GLN A 365 -14.60 -4.80 -18.02
N ALA A 366 -13.91 -4.84 -16.87
CA ALA A 366 -14.12 -5.81 -15.81
C ALA A 366 -15.45 -5.64 -15.08
N VAL A 367 -15.86 -4.41 -14.74
CA VAL A 367 -17.13 -4.15 -14.03
C VAL A 367 -18.37 -4.48 -14.86
N ARG A 368 -18.22 -4.58 -16.20
CA ARG A 368 -19.28 -4.99 -17.14
C ARG A 368 -19.51 -6.50 -17.17
N VAL A 369 -18.64 -7.30 -16.54
CA VAL A 369 -18.83 -8.75 -16.45
C VAL A 369 -20.08 -9.06 -15.62
N ARG A 370 -20.99 -9.86 -16.20
CA ARG A 370 -22.25 -10.31 -15.59
C ARG A 370 -22.13 -11.78 -15.17
N ARG A 371 -22.89 -12.17 -14.14
CA ARG A 371 -23.02 -13.57 -13.78
C ARG A 371 -23.78 -14.28 -14.92
N PRO A 372 -23.32 -15.44 -15.40
CA PRO A 372 -24.10 -16.21 -16.37
C PRO A 372 -25.49 -16.49 -15.80
N THR A 373 -26.53 -16.22 -16.58
CA THR A 373 -27.91 -16.64 -16.29
C THR A 373 -28.06 -18.10 -16.70
N ARG A 374 -27.46 -19.01 -15.93
CA ARG A 374 -27.73 -20.44 -16.02
C ARG A 374 -27.78 -21.02 -14.62
#